data_AF-A0A5B0S4C5-F1
#
_entry.id   AF-A0A5B0S4C5-F1
#
_cell.length_a   1.000
_cell.length_b   1.000
_cell.length_c   1.000
_cell.angle_alpha   90.00
_cell.angle_beta   90.00
_cell.angle_gamma   90.00
#
_symmetry.space_group_name_H-M   'P 1'
#
loop_
_entity.id
_entity.type
_entity.pdbx_description
1 polymer ?
#
loop_
_entity_poly.entity_id
_entity_poly.type
_entity_poly.pdbx_seq_one_letter_code
_entity_poly.pdbx_strand_id
1 'polypeptide(L)'
;MMGCVGTNDPQLFQRTLHHRNRQCLFHVLLPYQHYSFVSLSSLSPLYSQNSHIFIYQHLYAALRSLTSCLAGRSVLEDLKHRGAEYIHACCVDNCLVKVADLIFLGYCIGKKTPCGVKVVLKSQPNESVGVLALKNKQWLVVEYSEMPESAATIRAENEELKFKSANIANHFYSLKFLE
;
A
#
# COMPACT_ATOMS: atom_id res chain seq x y z
N MET A 1 -1.31 11.36 -13.58
CA MET A 1 -0.95 10.40 -12.51
C MET A 1 -0.02 11.11 -11.54
N MET A 2 -0.23 10.99 -10.22
CA MET A 2 0.64 11.54 -9.19
C MET A 2 1.27 10.40 -8.41
N GLY A 3 2.52 10.56 -7.99
CA GLY A 3 3.26 9.53 -7.26
C GLY A 3 3.80 10.06 -5.93
N CYS A 4 3.69 9.24 -4.89
CA CYS A 4 4.40 9.47 -3.64
C CYS A 4 5.33 8.29 -3.37
N VAL A 5 6.58 8.57 -3.00
CA VAL A 5 7.55 7.55 -2.57
C VAL A 5 7.90 7.80 -1.12
N GLY A 6 7.75 6.76 -0.29
CA GLY A 6 8.02 6.80 1.15
C GLY A 6 9.02 5.73 1.57
N THR A 7 9.91 6.08 2.48
CA THR A 7 10.83 5.13 3.14
C THR A 7 11.04 5.51 4.61
N ASN A 8 11.22 4.49 5.46
CA ASN A 8 11.59 4.66 6.88
C ASN A 8 13.10 4.90 7.07
N ASP A 9 13.93 4.64 6.06
CA ASP A 9 15.39 4.79 6.13
C ASP A 9 15.82 6.22 5.69
N PRO A 10 16.34 7.05 6.61
CA PRO A 10 16.78 8.41 6.28
C PRO A 10 17.92 8.46 5.26
N GLN A 11 18.83 7.47 5.26
CA GLN A 11 19.91 7.40 4.27
C GLN A 11 19.36 7.04 2.89
N LEU A 12 18.42 6.09 2.83
CA LEU A 12 17.73 5.73 1.59
C LEU A 12 16.92 6.91 1.05
N PHE A 13 16.25 7.67 1.92
CA PHE A 13 15.54 8.89 1.53
C PHE A 13 16.47 9.90 0.84
N GLN A 14 17.61 10.22 1.47
CA GLN A 14 18.58 11.16 0.91
C GLN A 14 19.18 10.66 -0.41
N ARG A 15 19.52 9.37 -0.48
CA ARG A 15 20.01 8.74 -1.72
C ARG A 15 18.96 8.78 -2.84
N THR A 16 17.70 8.57 -2.52
CA THR A 16 16.58 8.61 -3.48
C THR A 16 16.40 10.02 -4.05
N LEU A 17 16.43 11.03 -3.19
CA LEU A 17 16.40 12.44 -3.62
C LEU A 17 17.61 12.80 -4.50
N HIS A 18 18.82 12.40 -4.07
CA HIS A 18 20.03 12.65 -4.83
C HIS A 18 20.01 11.96 -6.20
N HIS A 19 19.57 10.71 -6.27
CA HIS A 19 19.47 9.94 -7.50
C HIS A 19 18.44 10.54 -8.47
N ARG A 20 17.26 10.95 -7.98
CA ARG A 20 16.24 11.66 -8.75
C ARG A 20 16.83 12.92 -9.40
N ASN A 21 17.58 13.72 -8.64
CA ASN A 21 18.15 14.97 -9.14
C ASN A 21 19.27 14.75 -10.18
N ARG A 22 19.85 13.55 -10.26
CA ARG A 22 20.88 13.19 -11.24
C ARG A 22 20.35 12.49 -12.50
N GLN A 23 19.20 11.82 -12.43
CA GLN A 23 18.64 11.11 -13.59
C GLN A 23 17.63 11.97 -14.35
N CYS A 24 18.02 12.44 -15.55
CA CYS A 24 17.13 13.15 -16.48
C CYS A 24 15.96 12.29 -17.00
N LEU A 25 16.03 10.96 -16.90
CA LEU A 25 15.01 10.05 -17.47
C LEU A 25 13.61 10.21 -16.86
N PHE A 26 13.49 10.55 -15.57
CA PHE A 26 12.19 10.84 -14.97
C PHE A 26 11.65 12.24 -15.31
N HIS A 27 12.52 13.18 -15.67
CA HIS A 27 12.10 14.54 -16.05
C HIS A 27 11.44 14.59 -17.43
N VAL A 28 11.73 13.62 -18.31
CA VAL A 28 11.18 13.56 -19.67
C VAL A 28 9.73 13.05 -19.69
N LEU A 29 9.32 12.27 -18.68
CA LEU A 29 8.01 11.60 -18.69
C LEU A 29 6.97 12.25 -17.78
N LEU A 30 7.36 12.90 -16.66
CA LEU A 30 6.41 13.51 -15.73
C LEU A 30 7.00 14.77 -15.04
N PRO A 31 6.29 15.93 -15.05
CA PRO A 31 6.77 17.17 -14.44
C PRO A 31 7.02 17.07 -12.93
N TYR A 32 7.96 17.86 -12.41
CA TYR A 32 8.33 17.95 -10.98
C TYR A 32 7.14 18.06 -10.03
N GLN A 33 6.08 18.75 -10.47
CA GLN A 33 4.90 19.06 -9.68
C GLN A 33 4.02 17.84 -9.38
N HIS A 34 4.25 16.68 -10.01
CA HIS A 34 3.42 15.49 -9.85
C HIS A 34 3.98 14.43 -8.89
N TYR A 35 5.12 14.70 -8.24
CA TYR A 35 5.74 13.79 -7.29
C TYR A 35 6.08 14.43 -5.94
N SER A 36 5.69 13.75 -4.87
CA SER A 36 6.04 14.10 -3.50
C SER A 36 6.89 12.98 -2.87
N PHE A 37 7.93 13.33 -2.13
CA PHE A 37 8.78 12.38 -1.41
C PHE A 37 8.64 12.63 0.08
N VAL A 38 8.38 11.57 0.85
CA VAL A 38 8.11 11.68 2.29
C VAL A 38 8.94 10.68 3.06
N SER A 39 9.65 11.16 4.08
CA SER A 39 10.31 10.25 5.04
C SER A 39 9.28 9.75 6.04
N LEU A 40 9.28 8.45 6.28
CA LEU A 40 8.37 7.77 7.20
C LEU A 40 8.98 7.59 8.60
N SER A 41 10.26 7.97 8.77
CA SER A 41 11.04 7.85 10.01
C SER A 41 10.53 8.68 11.20
N SER A 42 9.59 9.60 10.99
CA SER A 42 9.01 10.47 12.03
C SER A 42 7.65 9.97 12.55
N LEU A 43 7.22 8.78 12.15
CA LEU A 43 5.88 8.27 12.42
C LEU A 43 5.85 7.38 13.65
N SER A 44 5.34 7.91 14.75
CA SER A 44 4.86 7.07 15.86
C SER A 44 3.74 6.17 15.32
N PRO A 45 3.70 4.86 15.66
CA PRO A 45 2.56 4.04 15.33
C PRO A 45 1.32 4.63 16.02
N LEU A 46 0.46 5.27 15.25
CA LEU A 46 -0.87 5.65 15.72
C LEU A 46 -1.66 4.34 15.82
N TYR A 47 -1.81 3.83 17.04
CA TYR A 47 -2.76 2.78 17.34
C TYR A 47 -4.16 3.37 17.23
N SER A 48 -4.84 3.13 16.11
CA SER A 48 -6.30 3.24 16.09
C SER A 48 -6.82 2.13 17.01
N GLN A 49 -7.57 2.51 18.05
CA GLN A 49 -8.25 1.57 18.96
C GLN A 49 -9.27 0.68 18.25
N ASN A 50 -9.56 0.94 16.97
CA ASN A 50 -10.45 0.13 16.16
C ASN A 50 -9.61 -0.78 15.26
N SER A 51 -9.67 -2.08 15.55
CA SER A 51 -8.93 -3.21 14.99
C SER A 51 -9.13 -3.46 13.48
N HIS A 52 -9.01 -2.43 12.65
CA HIS A 52 -9.28 -2.53 11.22
C HIS A 52 -7.98 -2.66 10.44
N ILE A 53 -7.64 -3.92 10.12
CA ILE A 53 -6.75 -4.31 9.02
C ILE A 53 -5.30 -3.79 9.18
N PHE A 54 -4.35 -4.68 9.48
CA PHE A 54 -2.91 -4.36 9.60
C PHE A 54 -2.25 -3.82 8.31
N ILE A 55 -2.96 -3.81 7.17
CA ILE A 55 -2.49 -3.22 5.91
C ILE A 55 -2.33 -1.68 6.03
N TYR A 56 -3.09 -1.04 6.92
CA TYR A 56 -3.21 0.42 6.95
C TYR A 56 -2.20 1.16 7.80
N GLN A 57 -1.61 0.55 8.83
CA GLN A 57 -1.02 1.34 9.91
C GLN A 57 0.15 2.21 9.45
N HIS A 58 1.04 1.66 8.63
CA HIS A 58 2.20 2.40 8.10
C HIS A 58 1.80 3.41 7.01
N LEU A 59 0.87 3.05 6.12
CA LEU A 59 0.39 3.95 5.07
C LEU A 59 -0.43 5.11 5.64
N TYR A 60 -1.32 4.84 6.60
CA TYR A 60 -2.16 5.85 7.21
C TYR A 60 -1.33 6.87 7.98
N ALA A 61 -0.33 6.41 8.75
CA ALA A 61 0.63 7.28 9.39
C ALA A 61 1.40 8.12 8.35
N ALA A 62 1.87 7.48 7.26
CA ALA A 62 2.57 8.15 6.17
C ALA A 62 1.77 9.30 5.56
N LEU A 63 0.50 9.04 5.24
CA LEU A 63 -0.33 9.99 4.52
C LEU A 63 -0.72 11.19 5.37
N ARG A 64 -0.82 11.03 6.69
CA ARG A 64 -1.19 12.09 7.63
C ARG A 64 0.02 12.82 8.22
N SER A 65 1.23 12.37 7.92
CA SER A 65 2.46 13.07 8.32
C SER A 65 2.52 14.45 7.70
N LEU A 66 2.76 15.47 8.52
CA LEU A 66 3.03 16.82 8.03
C LEU A 66 4.40 16.83 7.36
N THR A 67 4.49 17.50 6.21
CA THR A 67 5.75 17.57 5.48
C THR A 67 6.14 19.03 5.24
N SER A 68 7.40 19.35 5.51
CA SER A 68 7.96 20.67 5.22
C SER A 68 7.96 20.98 3.71
N CYS A 69 8.02 19.94 2.87
CA CYS A 69 7.98 20.06 1.42
C CYS A 69 6.58 20.39 0.85
N LEU A 70 5.50 20.22 1.63
CA LEU A 70 4.13 20.57 1.23
C LEU A 70 3.60 21.82 1.94
N ALA A 71 4.49 22.72 2.35
CA ALA A 71 4.17 23.96 3.07
C ALA A 71 3.37 23.71 4.35
N GLY A 72 3.72 22.66 5.10
CA GLY A 72 3.04 22.30 6.35
C GLY A 72 1.72 21.55 6.14
N ARG A 73 1.43 21.06 4.93
CA ARG A 73 0.35 20.10 4.67
C ARG A 73 0.83 18.65 4.78
N SER A 74 -0.09 17.77 5.13
CA SER A 74 0.07 16.34 4.99
C SER A 74 -0.05 15.89 3.54
N VAL A 75 0.41 14.67 3.23
CA VAL A 75 0.23 14.08 1.90
C VAL A 75 -1.25 13.94 1.56
N LEU A 76 -2.07 13.56 2.54
CA LEU A 76 -3.51 13.40 2.36
C LEU A 76 -4.18 14.73 1.97
N GLU A 77 -3.81 15.83 2.63
CA GLU A 77 -4.31 17.17 2.30
C GLU A 77 -3.85 17.65 0.92
N ASP A 78 -2.61 17.37 0.53
CA ASP A 78 -2.11 17.71 -0.81
C ASP A 78 -2.82 16.91 -1.90
N LEU A 79 -3.03 15.60 -1.69
CA LEU A 79 -3.83 14.76 -2.59
C LEU A 79 -5.26 15.28 -2.72
N LYS A 80 -5.90 15.67 -1.61
CA LYS A 80 -7.24 16.28 -1.61
C LYS A 80 -7.27 17.60 -2.38
N HIS A 81 -6.31 18.49 -2.11
CA HIS A 81 -6.20 19.79 -2.77
C HIS A 81 -6.04 19.65 -4.29
N ARG A 82 -5.37 18.58 -4.73
CA ARG A 82 -5.15 18.24 -6.14
C ARG A 82 -6.33 17.50 -6.79
N GLY A 83 -7.42 17.26 -6.05
CA GLY A 83 -8.62 16.59 -6.55
C GLY A 83 -8.47 15.08 -6.73
N ALA A 84 -7.50 14.44 -6.06
CA ALA A 84 -7.39 12.99 -6.09
C ALA A 84 -8.54 12.34 -5.29
N GLU A 85 -9.21 11.36 -5.87
CA GLU A 85 -10.30 10.63 -5.20
C GLU A 85 -9.86 9.24 -4.69
N TYR A 86 -8.81 8.69 -5.28
CA TYR A 86 -8.36 7.32 -5.05
C TYR A 86 -6.84 7.22 -4.99
N ILE A 87 -6.34 6.26 -4.21
CA ILE A 87 -4.92 5.96 -4.05
C ILE A 87 -4.65 4.51 -4.46
N HIS A 88 -3.64 4.31 -5.30
CA HIS A 88 -3.03 3.01 -5.53
C HIS A 88 -1.70 2.94 -4.77
N ALA A 89 -1.64 2.11 -3.72
CA ALA A 89 -0.42 1.86 -2.98
C ALA A 89 0.21 0.55 -3.47
N CYS A 90 1.50 0.58 -3.79
CA CYS A 90 2.22 -0.60 -4.24
C CYS A 90 3.64 -0.68 -3.68
N CYS A 91 4.15 -1.90 -3.49
CA CYS A 91 5.54 -2.13 -3.10
C CYS A 91 6.52 -1.83 -4.25
N VAL A 92 7.64 -1.19 -3.93
CA VAL A 92 8.70 -0.83 -4.89
C VAL A 92 9.47 -2.05 -5.42
N ASP A 93 9.50 -3.15 -4.67
CA ASP A 93 10.28 -4.36 -5.01
C ASP A 93 9.62 -5.22 -6.10
N ASN A 94 8.35 -4.95 -6.43
CA ASN A 94 7.65 -5.69 -7.46
C ASN A 94 7.93 -5.10 -8.85
N CYS A 95 8.90 -5.69 -9.57
CA CYS A 95 9.26 -5.26 -10.93
C CYS A 95 8.14 -5.43 -11.97
N LEU A 96 7.11 -6.24 -11.67
CA LEU A 96 5.95 -6.47 -12.54
C LEU A 96 4.73 -5.63 -12.12
N VAL A 97 4.90 -4.71 -11.18
CA VAL A 97 3.80 -3.86 -10.70
C VAL A 97 3.20 -3.06 -11.84
N LYS A 98 1.88 -3.15 -11.99
CA LYS A 98 1.11 -2.29 -12.89
C LYS A 98 0.78 -1.01 -12.12
N VAL A 99 1.67 -0.03 -12.17
CA VAL A 99 1.46 1.26 -11.50
C VAL A 99 0.18 1.91 -12.04
N ALA A 100 -0.75 2.19 -11.13
CA ALA A 100 -2.11 2.68 -11.42
C ALA A 100 -2.88 1.77 -12.40
N ASP A 101 -2.89 0.46 -12.12
CA ASP A 101 -3.64 -0.55 -12.87
C ASP A 101 -5.14 -0.17 -13.00
N LEU A 102 -5.52 0.33 -14.17
CA LEU A 102 -6.86 0.82 -14.45
C LEU A 102 -7.94 -0.26 -14.32
N ILE A 103 -7.61 -1.53 -14.54
CA ILE A 103 -8.56 -2.63 -14.38
C ILE A 103 -8.85 -2.85 -12.90
N PHE A 104 -7.81 -2.87 -12.07
CA PHE A 104 -7.96 -3.01 -10.62
C PHE A 104 -8.68 -1.80 -10.01
N LEU A 105 -8.25 -0.58 -10.35
CA LEU A 105 -8.87 0.67 -9.91
C LEU A 105 -10.34 0.73 -10.34
N GLY A 106 -10.63 0.50 -11.62
CA GLY A 106 -11.98 0.51 -12.17
C GLY A 106 -12.89 -0.53 -11.53
N TYR A 107 -12.37 -1.72 -11.23
CA TYR A 107 -13.11 -2.76 -10.50
C TYR A 107 -13.50 -2.27 -9.09
N CYS A 108 -12.56 -1.70 -8.33
CA CYS A 108 -12.84 -1.19 -6.99
C CYS A 108 -13.84 -0.02 -7.00
N ILE A 109 -13.68 0.92 -7.93
CA ILE A 109 -14.60 2.06 -8.12
C ILE A 109 -16.00 1.56 -8.49
N GLY A 110 -16.11 0.65 -9.45
CA GLY A 110 -17.39 0.07 -9.87
C GLY A 110 -18.10 -0.72 -8.76
N LYS A 111 -17.33 -1.37 -7.87
CA LYS A 111 -17.86 -2.04 -6.67
C LYS A 111 -18.19 -1.08 -5.52
N LYS A 112 -17.85 0.21 -5.64
CA LYS A 112 -18.03 1.24 -4.59
C LYS A 112 -17.40 0.80 -3.25
N THR A 113 -16.28 0.07 -3.31
CA THR A 113 -15.58 -0.35 -2.10
C THR A 113 -14.65 0.77 -1.63
N PRO A 114 -14.57 1.04 -0.32
CA PRO A 114 -13.61 2.02 0.20
C PRO A 114 -12.16 1.52 0.14
N CYS A 115 -11.95 0.19 0.09
CA CYS A 115 -10.64 -0.43 -0.03
C CYS A 115 -10.69 -1.71 -0.88
N GLY A 116 -9.62 -1.95 -1.62
CA GLY A 116 -9.38 -3.21 -2.33
C GLY A 116 -7.95 -3.70 -2.13
N VAL A 117 -7.78 -5.02 -2.15
CA VAL A 117 -6.46 -5.66 -2.13
C VAL A 117 -6.35 -6.55 -3.36
N LYS A 118 -5.29 -6.35 -4.14
CA LYS A 118 -4.95 -7.22 -5.25
C LYS A 118 -4.11 -8.38 -4.71
N VAL A 119 -4.52 -9.59 -5.03
CA VAL A 119 -3.89 -10.83 -4.55
C VAL A 119 -3.49 -11.72 -5.71
N VAL A 120 -2.58 -12.64 -5.43
CA VAL A 120 -2.29 -13.78 -6.30
C VAL A 120 -2.58 -15.08 -5.56
N LEU A 121 -2.60 -16.20 -6.27
CA LEU A 121 -2.76 -17.50 -5.65
C LEU A 121 -1.45 -17.93 -4.99
N LYS A 122 -1.50 -18.16 -3.68
CA LYS A 122 -0.48 -18.86 -2.92
C LYS A 122 -0.48 -20.33 -3.36
N SER A 123 0.68 -20.81 -3.82
CA SER A 123 0.79 -22.16 -4.41
C SER A 123 1.20 -23.22 -3.41
N GLN A 124 1.98 -22.84 -2.40
CA GLN A 124 2.55 -23.74 -1.39
C GLN A 124 2.30 -23.21 0.02
N PRO A 125 2.00 -24.08 1.02
CA PRO A 125 1.78 -23.66 2.40
C PRO A 125 2.89 -22.80 3.02
N ASN A 126 4.15 -23.12 2.69
CA ASN A 126 5.36 -22.51 3.24
C ASN A 126 5.82 -21.24 2.51
N GLU A 127 5.09 -20.77 1.50
CA GLU A 127 5.41 -19.51 0.83
C GLU A 127 5.36 -18.35 1.85
N SER A 128 6.46 -17.61 1.95
CA SER A 128 6.67 -16.50 2.90
C SER A 128 5.93 -15.23 2.47
N VAL A 129 4.61 -15.32 2.43
CA VAL A 129 3.71 -14.24 2.03
C VAL A 129 2.54 -14.15 2.98
N GLY A 130 2.18 -12.92 3.35
CA GLY A 130 0.96 -12.66 4.11
C GLY A 130 -0.28 -13.02 3.29
N VAL A 131 -1.32 -13.50 3.95
CA VAL A 131 -2.56 -13.95 3.30
C VAL A 131 -3.76 -13.13 3.76
N LEU A 132 -4.66 -12.80 2.83
CA LEU A 132 -5.94 -12.19 3.18
C LEU A 132 -6.83 -13.21 3.90
N ALA A 133 -7.32 -12.84 5.07
CA ALA A 133 -8.24 -13.63 5.87
C ALA A 133 -9.39 -12.77 6.38
N LEU A 134 -10.48 -13.43 6.79
CA LEU A 134 -11.61 -12.81 7.47
C LEU A 134 -11.69 -13.34 8.89
N LYS A 135 -11.54 -12.46 9.89
CA LYS A 135 -11.65 -12.79 11.31
C LYS A 135 -12.65 -11.84 11.95
N ASN A 136 -13.64 -12.36 12.67
CA ASN A 136 -14.67 -11.56 13.33
C ASN A 136 -15.37 -10.54 12.41
N LYS A 137 -15.68 -10.95 11.16
CA LYS A 137 -16.25 -10.09 10.10
C LYS A 137 -15.36 -8.91 9.66
N GLN A 138 -14.09 -8.91 10.05
CA GLN A 138 -13.09 -7.94 9.62
C GLN A 138 -12.08 -8.63 8.71
N TRP A 139 -11.79 -8.00 7.58
CA TRP A 139 -10.70 -8.43 6.72
C TRP A 139 -9.37 -8.10 7.41
N LEU A 140 -8.31 -8.85 7.11
CA LEU A 140 -6.95 -8.57 7.56
C LEU A 140 -5.95 -9.32 6.68
N VAL A 141 -4.69 -8.94 6.77
CA VAL A 141 -3.57 -9.77 6.34
C VAL A 141 -3.04 -10.48 7.57
N VAL A 142 -2.88 -11.79 7.48
CA VAL A 142 -2.15 -12.60 8.46
C VAL A 142 -0.76 -12.80 7.89
N GLU A 143 0.26 -12.32 8.60
CA GLU A 143 1.65 -12.49 8.16
C GLU A 143 2.07 -13.96 8.26
N TYR A 144 2.97 -14.39 7.38
CA TYR A 144 3.39 -15.79 7.33
C TYR A 144 4.05 -16.24 8.65
N SER A 145 4.74 -15.34 9.34
CA SER A 145 5.36 -15.59 10.64
C SER A 145 4.36 -15.76 11.78
N GLU A 146 3.13 -15.29 11.59
CA GLU A 146 2.04 -15.35 12.58
C GLU A 146 1.07 -16.51 12.32
N MET A 147 1.20 -17.20 11.18
CA MET A 147 0.31 -18.27 10.78
C MET A 147 0.84 -19.64 11.25
N PRO A 148 0.07 -20.41 12.05
CA PRO A 148 0.48 -21.75 12.44
C PRO A 148 0.46 -22.69 11.24
N GLU A 149 1.36 -23.68 11.23
CA GLU A 149 1.49 -24.65 10.13
C GLU A 149 0.18 -25.41 9.87
N SER A 150 -0.54 -25.75 10.94
CA SER A 150 -1.85 -26.41 10.86
C SER A 150 -2.91 -25.57 10.15
N ALA A 151 -2.80 -24.22 10.16
CA ALA A 151 -3.65 -23.33 9.39
C ALA A 151 -3.14 -23.14 7.95
N ALA A 152 -1.82 -23.03 7.78
CA ALA A 152 -1.16 -22.82 6.49
C ALA A 152 -1.42 -23.96 5.49
N THR A 153 -1.61 -25.17 6.00
CA THR A 153 -1.76 -26.42 5.24
C THR A 153 -3.22 -26.81 4.99
N ILE A 154 -4.19 -26.09 5.57
CA ILE A 154 -5.63 -26.42 5.39
C ILE A 154 -5.99 -26.29 3.92
N ARG A 155 -6.65 -27.33 3.39
CA ARG A 155 -7.21 -27.35 2.04
C ARG A 155 -8.73 -27.25 2.07
N ALA A 156 -9.29 -26.67 1.02
CA ALA A 156 -10.72 -26.71 0.72
C ALA A 156 -11.06 -28.04 0.01
N GLU A 157 -12.35 -28.29 -0.22
CA GLU A 157 -12.84 -29.52 -0.87
C GLU A 157 -12.25 -29.75 -2.27
N ASN A 158 -11.82 -28.69 -2.95
CA ASN A 158 -11.20 -28.74 -4.27
C ASN A 158 -9.66 -28.90 -4.20
N GLU A 159 -9.12 -29.31 -3.06
CA GLU A 159 -7.68 -29.49 -2.78
C GLU A 159 -6.83 -28.21 -2.83
N GLU A 160 -7.41 -27.04 -3.06
CA GLU A 160 -6.68 -25.77 -2.99
C GLU A 160 -6.46 -25.34 -1.55
N LEU A 161 -5.41 -24.54 -1.29
CA LEU A 161 -5.19 -23.96 0.03
C LEU A 161 -6.38 -23.08 0.42
N LYS A 162 -6.90 -23.27 1.64
CA LYS A 162 -7.98 -22.45 2.18
C LYS A 162 -7.56 -20.99 2.29
N PHE A 163 -6.31 -20.74 2.69
CA PHE A 163 -5.70 -19.42 2.72
C PHE A 163 -4.79 -19.19 1.52
N LYS A 164 -5.40 -19.16 0.32
CA LYS A 164 -4.70 -18.99 -0.96
C LYS A 164 -4.52 -17.54 -1.43
N SER A 165 -5.17 -16.57 -0.81
CA SER A 165 -5.16 -15.16 -1.25
C SER A 165 -3.90 -14.43 -0.78
N ALA A 166 -2.78 -14.60 -1.49
CA ALA A 166 -1.50 -13.97 -1.15
C ALA A 166 -1.50 -12.47 -1.40
N ASN A 167 -1.13 -11.70 -0.38
CA ASN A 167 -0.99 -10.25 -0.45
C ASN A 167 0.30 -9.87 -1.19
N ILE A 168 0.17 -9.27 -2.38
CA ILE A 168 1.31 -8.77 -3.18
C ILE A 168 1.58 -7.27 -2.95
N ALA A 169 1.12 -6.74 -1.81
CA ALA A 169 1.25 -5.34 -1.43
C ALA A 169 0.80 -4.38 -2.56
N ASN A 170 -0.36 -4.64 -3.16
CA ASN A 170 -1.02 -3.80 -4.16
C ASN A 170 -2.42 -3.48 -3.64
N HIS A 171 -2.66 -2.23 -3.24
CA HIS A 171 -3.86 -1.83 -2.54
C HIS A 171 -4.52 -0.62 -3.19
N PHE A 172 -5.84 -0.59 -3.09
CA PHE A 172 -6.69 0.51 -3.49
C PHE A 172 -7.32 1.12 -2.24
N TYR A 173 -7.38 2.45 -2.20
CA TYR A 173 -8.09 3.19 -1.16
C TYR A 173 -8.86 4.34 -1.78
N SER A 174 -10.10 4.56 -1.34
CA SER A 174 -10.73 5.87 -1.55
C SER A 174 -10.11 6.88 -0.60
N LEU A 175 -9.96 8.12 -1.05
CA LEU A 175 -9.41 9.18 -0.22
C LEU A 175 -10.28 9.37 1.04
N LYS A 176 -11.61 9.35 0.87
CA LYS A 176 -12.60 9.42 1.96
C LYS A 176 -12.41 8.34 3.03
N PHE A 177 -11.94 7.15 2.66
CA PHE A 177 -11.69 6.08 3.64
C PHE A 177 -10.47 6.37 4.52
N LEU A 178 -9.52 7.16 4.02
CA LEU A 178 -8.27 7.51 4.72
C LEU A 178 -8.36 8.82 5.50
N GLU A 179 -9.48 9.54 5.40
CA GLU A 179 -9.80 10.75 6.17
C GLU A 179 -10.25 10.41 7.59
#